data_AF-A0A0D2Q5M2-F1
#
_entry.id   AF-A0A0D2Q5M2-F1
#
_cell.length_a   1.000
_cell.length_b   1.000
_cell.length_c   1.000
_cell.angle_alpha   90.00
_cell.angle_beta   90.00
_cell.angle_gamma   90.00
#
_symmetry.space_group_name_H-M   'P 1'
#
loop_
_entity.id
_entity.type
_entity.pdbx_description
1 polymer ?
#
loop_
_entity_poly.entity_id
_entity_poly.type
_entity_poly.pdbx_seq_one_letter_code
_entity_poly.pdbx_strand_id
1 'polypeptide(L)'
;MHCRHLTPRPSLSNAATVPKKQFSVLAVSKNAVAVLKGDSKVEGVVTLTQEDDGPTTVNVRVTGLTPGLHGFHLHEYSDTTNGCMSTGAHFNPNRMTHGAPESEVRHAGDLGNIVANADGVAEATIVDKQVL
;
A
#
# COMPACT_ATOMS: atom_id res chain seq x y z
N MET A 1 54.62 46.14 -37.39
CA MET A 1 53.45 46.40 -38.28
C MET A 1 53.28 45.18 -39.18
N HIS A 2 52.15 44.45 -39.09
CA HIS A 2 51.57 43.44 -40.01
C HIS A 2 50.42 42.75 -39.21
N CYS A 3 49.17 43.21 -39.30
CA CYS A 3 48.07 42.87 -40.23
C CYS A 3 47.25 41.60 -39.90
N ARG A 4 46.01 41.85 -39.42
CA ARG A 4 44.69 41.20 -39.72
C ARG A 4 44.50 39.72 -39.34
N HIS A 5 43.71 39.44 -38.29
CA HIS A 5 42.26 39.14 -38.31
C HIS A 5 41.87 37.84 -39.06
N LEU A 6 41.69 36.76 -38.30
CA LEU A 6 40.86 35.62 -38.65
C LEU A 6 39.84 35.42 -37.51
N THR A 7 38.59 35.78 -37.77
CA THR A 7 37.45 35.54 -36.88
C THR A 7 37.06 34.05 -36.92
N PRO A 8 36.76 33.41 -35.79
CA PRO A 8 36.18 32.07 -35.78
C PRO A 8 34.71 32.13 -36.24
N ARG A 9 34.36 31.24 -37.18
CA ARG A 9 33.00 31.01 -37.68
C ARG A 9 32.16 30.39 -36.56
N PRO A 10 30.98 30.93 -36.19
CA PRO A 10 30.08 30.20 -35.32
C PRO A 10 29.36 29.14 -36.15
N SER A 11 29.64 27.86 -35.91
CA SER A 11 28.79 26.77 -36.38
C SER A 11 27.55 26.71 -35.47
N LEU A 12 26.48 27.37 -35.88
CA LEU A 12 25.16 27.17 -35.28
C LEU A 12 24.68 25.75 -35.63
N SER A 13 24.86 24.82 -34.68
CA SER A 13 24.12 23.55 -34.69
C SER A 13 22.76 23.80 -34.05
N ASN A 14 21.75 24.10 -34.87
CA ASN A 14 20.36 24.06 -34.42
C ASN A 14 19.89 22.60 -34.48
N ALA A 15 20.02 21.89 -33.37
CA ALA A 15 19.29 20.65 -33.16
C ALA A 15 17.81 21.00 -33.01
N ALA A 16 17.01 20.70 -34.03
CA ALA A 16 15.57 20.79 -33.96
C ALA A 16 15.05 19.84 -32.88
N THR A 17 14.46 20.39 -31.82
CA THR A 17 13.78 19.62 -30.78
C THR A 17 12.49 19.06 -31.33
N VAL A 18 12.43 17.73 -31.49
CA VAL A 18 11.20 17.01 -31.81
C VAL A 18 10.26 17.14 -30.60
N PRO A 19 9.01 17.58 -30.76
CA PRO A 19 8.06 17.66 -29.66
C PRO A 19 7.72 16.23 -29.21
N LYS A 20 8.16 15.85 -28.01
CA LYS A 20 7.72 14.61 -27.38
C LYS A 20 6.23 14.75 -27.07
N LYS A 21 5.37 14.02 -27.81
CA LYS A 21 3.97 13.86 -27.44
C LYS A 21 3.91 13.23 -26.05
N GLN A 22 3.40 13.98 -25.09
CA GLN A 22 3.17 13.52 -23.74
C GLN A 22 1.94 12.64 -23.74
N PHE A 23 2.15 11.33 -23.67
CA PHE A 23 1.09 10.37 -23.44
C PHE A 23 0.79 10.36 -21.94
N SER A 24 -0.45 10.64 -21.56
CA SER A 24 -0.94 10.40 -20.21
C SER A 24 -1.15 8.89 -20.03
N VAL A 25 -0.34 8.26 -19.21
CA VAL A 25 -0.64 6.93 -18.69
C VAL A 25 -1.81 7.12 -17.71
N LEU A 26 -2.96 6.52 -17.99
CA LEU A 26 -4.06 6.46 -17.03
C LEU A 26 -3.63 5.47 -15.93
N ALA A 27 -3.63 5.92 -14.67
CA ALA A 27 -3.33 5.05 -13.54
C ALA A 27 -4.32 3.88 -13.49
N VAL A 28 -3.81 2.66 -13.36
CA VAL A 28 -4.61 1.44 -13.22
C VAL A 28 -4.93 1.24 -11.74
N SER A 29 -6.20 1.30 -11.38
CA SER A 29 -6.64 1.05 -10.00
C SER A 29 -7.04 -0.41 -9.81
N LYS A 30 -6.40 -1.10 -8.86
CA LYS A 30 -6.79 -2.42 -8.36
C LYS A 30 -7.58 -2.25 -7.07
N ASN A 31 -8.68 -2.99 -6.93
CA ASN A 31 -9.56 -2.90 -5.78
C ASN A 31 -9.90 -4.30 -5.26
N ALA A 32 -9.92 -4.46 -3.94
CA ALA A 32 -10.35 -5.69 -3.27
C ALA A 32 -11.20 -5.36 -2.04
N VAL A 33 -12.03 -6.32 -1.63
CA VAL A 33 -12.90 -6.19 -0.46
C VAL A 33 -12.83 -7.47 0.35
N ALA A 34 -12.65 -7.35 1.66
CA ALA A 34 -12.79 -8.42 2.63
C ALA A 34 -13.95 -8.12 3.57
N VAL A 35 -14.82 -9.10 3.77
CA VAL A 35 -15.91 -9.04 4.76
C VAL A 35 -15.51 -9.91 5.94
N LEU A 36 -15.36 -9.31 7.12
CA LEU A 36 -14.87 -9.96 8.32
C LEU A 36 -16.07 -10.48 9.11
N LYS A 37 -16.04 -11.78 9.39
CA LYS A 37 -17.01 -12.52 10.21
C LYS A 37 -16.29 -13.60 11.00
N GLY A 38 -16.87 -13.96 12.14
CA GLY A 38 -16.43 -15.09 12.96
C GLY A 38 -17.57 -15.55 13.86
N ASP A 39 -17.25 -16.32 14.89
CA ASP A 39 -18.24 -16.91 15.81
C ASP A 39 -18.79 -15.91 16.85
N SER A 40 -18.23 -14.70 16.90
CA SER A 40 -18.64 -13.63 17.81
C SER A 40 -19.56 -12.61 17.13
N LYS A 41 -19.92 -11.55 17.86
CA LYS A 41 -20.65 -10.39 17.30
C LYS A 41 -19.75 -9.45 16.50
N VAL A 42 -18.44 -9.70 16.44
CA VAL A 42 -17.51 -8.88 15.67
C VAL A 42 -17.74 -9.09 14.19
N GLU A 43 -17.95 -7.99 13.48
CA GLU A 43 -18.11 -7.97 12.04
C GLU A 43 -17.49 -6.71 11.43
N GLY A 44 -17.08 -6.78 10.18
CA GLY A 44 -16.52 -5.62 9.52
C GLY A 44 -16.39 -5.76 8.02
N VAL A 45 -16.04 -4.65 7.38
CA VAL A 45 -15.70 -4.59 5.95
C VAL A 45 -14.39 -3.84 5.82
N VAL A 46 -13.51 -4.38 4.98
CA VAL A 46 -12.22 -3.79 4.66
C VAL A 46 -12.14 -3.67 3.14
N THR A 47 -11.79 -2.48 2.65
CA THR A 47 -11.53 -2.25 1.23
C THR A 47 -10.06 -1.93 1.03
N LEU A 48 -9.44 -2.56 0.04
CA LEU A 48 -8.07 -2.30 -0.37
C LEU A 48 -8.08 -1.67 -1.75
N THR A 49 -7.35 -0.58 -1.92
CA THR A 49 -7.19 0.11 -3.20
C THR A 49 -5.71 0.38 -3.44
N GLN A 50 -5.23 0.00 -4.63
CA GLN A 50 -3.87 0.28 -5.07
C GLN A 50 -3.91 0.95 -6.45
N GLU A 51 -3.16 2.04 -6.59
CA GLU A 51 -2.94 2.67 -7.89
C GLU A 51 -1.59 2.20 -8.45
N ASP A 52 -1.62 1.65 -9.67
CA ASP A 52 -0.49 1.03 -10.35
C ASP A 52 0.22 0.00 -9.45
N ASP A 53 1.52 0.22 -9.18
CA ASP A 53 2.34 -0.55 -8.24
C ASP A 53 2.71 0.30 -7.01
N GLY A 54 1.87 1.29 -6.69
CA GLY A 54 2.02 2.17 -5.54
C GLY A 54 1.64 1.50 -4.20
N PRO A 55 1.66 2.27 -3.11
CA PRO A 55 1.17 1.81 -1.82
C PRO A 55 -0.32 1.43 -1.87
N THR A 56 -0.71 0.43 -1.08
CA THR A 56 -2.10 0.04 -0.93
C THR A 56 -2.74 0.82 0.20
N THR A 57 -3.89 1.44 -0.08
CA THR A 57 -4.76 2.05 0.93
C THR A 57 -5.76 1.02 1.41
N VAL A 58 -5.81 0.78 2.72
CA VAL A 58 -6.69 -0.16 3.40
C VAL A 58 -7.64 0.62 4.29
N ASN A 59 -8.91 0.70 3.89
CA ASN A 59 -9.96 1.30 4.72
C ASN A 59 -10.66 0.21 5.50
N VAL A 60 -10.67 0.35 6.82
CA VAL A 60 -11.16 -0.65 7.77
C VAL A 60 -12.35 -0.07 8.51
N ARG A 61 -13.44 -0.84 8.58
CA ARG A 61 -14.54 -0.59 9.50
C ARG A 61 -14.97 -1.88 10.17
N VAL A 62 -14.78 -1.98 11.48
CA VAL A 62 -15.12 -3.16 12.30
C VAL A 62 -15.96 -2.72 13.49
N THR A 63 -17.01 -3.48 13.80
CA THR A 63 -17.93 -3.23 14.92
C THR A 63 -18.03 -4.42 15.84
N GLY A 64 -18.50 -4.21 17.07
CA GLY A 64 -18.67 -5.27 18.07
C GLY A 64 -17.38 -5.63 18.82
N LEU A 65 -16.32 -4.83 18.65
CA LEU A 65 -15.05 -4.98 19.37
C LEU A 65 -15.18 -4.48 20.82
N THR A 66 -14.32 -4.96 21.70
CA THR A 66 -14.11 -4.29 23.00
C THR A 66 -13.39 -2.95 22.78
N PRO A 67 -13.65 -1.89 23.55
CA PRO A 67 -12.91 -0.63 23.40
C PRO A 67 -11.39 -0.81 23.59
N GLY A 68 -10.58 -0.09 22.82
CA GLY A 68 -9.12 -0.11 22.89
C GLY A 68 -8.43 -0.64 21.62
N LEU A 69 -7.18 -1.06 21.79
CA LEU A 69 -6.31 -1.51 20.69
C LEU A 69 -6.61 -2.97 20.30
N HIS A 70 -6.68 -3.23 19.00
CA HIS A 70 -6.78 -4.57 18.42
C HIS A 70 -5.75 -4.74 17.32
N GLY A 71 -4.98 -5.83 17.39
CA GLY A 71 -4.04 -6.19 16.33
C GLY A 71 -4.78 -6.50 15.03
N PHE A 72 -4.24 -6.01 13.92
CA PHE A 72 -4.84 -6.14 12.61
C PHE A 72 -3.78 -6.65 11.64
N HIS A 73 -4.03 -7.80 11.01
CA HIS A 73 -3.03 -8.49 10.19
C HIS A 73 -3.67 -9.14 8.96
N LEU A 74 -2.89 -9.24 7.89
CA LEU A 74 -3.20 -10.10 6.75
C LEU A 74 -2.55 -11.48 6.96
N HIS A 75 -3.35 -12.53 6.86
CA HIS A 75 -2.90 -13.91 7.05
C HIS A 75 -2.57 -14.58 5.71
N GLU A 76 -1.72 -15.61 5.75
CA GLU A 76 -1.16 -16.26 4.57
C GLU A 76 -2.23 -16.95 3.69
N TYR A 77 -3.25 -17.55 4.31
CA TYR A 77 -4.27 -18.32 3.60
C TYR A 77 -5.66 -17.71 3.75
N SER A 78 -6.45 -17.83 2.68
CA SER A 78 -7.89 -17.56 2.68
C SER A 78 -8.72 -18.77 3.15
N ASP A 79 -8.11 -19.71 3.87
CA ASP A 79 -8.79 -20.90 4.38
C ASP A 79 -9.55 -20.59 5.66
N THR A 80 -10.87 -20.61 5.58
CA THR A 80 -11.78 -20.41 6.72
C THR A 80 -12.55 -21.69 7.07
N THR A 81 -12.09 -22.86 6.64
CA THR A 81 -12.76 -24.15 6.89
C THR A 81 -12.78 -24.54 8.36
N ASN A 82 -11.80 -24.09 9.15
CA ASN A 82 -11.75 -24.22 10.61
C ASN A 82 -11.78 -22.84 11.29
N GLY A 83 -12.69 -21.97 10.83
CA GLY A 83 -12.79 -20.59 11.28
C GLY A 83 -11.51 -19.79 10.99
N CYS A 84 -11.20 -18.80 11.84
CA CYS A 84 -10.01 -17.97 11.65
C CYS A 84 -8.69 -18.73 11.86
N MET A 85 -8.71 -19.90 12.52
CA MET A 85 -7.49 -20.66 12.84
C MET A 85 -6.82 -21.27 11.61
N SER A 86 -7.59 -21.60 10.57
CA SER A 86 -7.06 -22.17 9.33
C SER A 86 -6.43 -21.12 8.41
N THR A 87 -6.54 -19.82 8.71
CA THR A 87 -5.92 -18.75 7.91
C THR A 87 -4.38 -18.75 7.99
N GLY A 88 -3.82 -19.50 8.93
CA GLY A 88 -2.37 -19.67 9.08
C GLY A 88 -1.70 -18.52 9.83
N ALA A 89 -0.39 -18.36 9.62
CA ALA A 89 0.40 -17.28 10.20
C ALA A 89 0.17 -15.95 9.47
N HIS A 90 0.78 -14.87 9.97
CA HIS A 90 0.82 -13.60 9.26
C HIS A 90 1.50 -13.78 7.91
N PHE A 91 1.00 -13.10 6.88
CA PHE A 91 1.59 -13.12 5.56
C PHE A 91 3.03 -12.60 5.58
N ASN A 92 4.00 -13.48 5.30
CA ASN A 92 5.42 -13.22 5.48
C ASN A 92 6.26 -13.75 4.30
N PRO A 93 6.08 -13.21 3.08
CA PRO A 93 6.82 -13.64 1.89
C PRO A 93 8.33 -13.41 2.03
N ASN A 94 8.75 -12.42 2.83
CA ASN A 94 10.14 -12.04 3.02
C ASN A 94 10.82 -12.77 4.19
N ARG A 95 10.09 -13.64 4.91
CA ARG A 95 10.60 -14.46 6.04
C ARG A 95 11.28 -13.64 7.14
N MET A 96 10.69 -12.49 7.45
CA MET A 96 11.14 -11.60 8.53
C MET A 96 10.54 -12.01 9.87
N THR A 97 10.99 -11.40 10.96
CA THR A 97 10.29 -11.46 12.25
C THR A 97 9.15 -10.44 12.30
N HIS A 98 8.18 -10.66 13.20
CA HIS A 98 7.08 -9.72 13.44
C HIS A 98 7.59 -8.34 13.87
N GLY A 99 6.88 -7.27 13.46
CA GLY A 99 7.20 -5.89 13.83
C GLY A 99 6.02 -4.93 13.64
N ALA A 100 6.22 -3.67 14.02
CA ALA A 100 5.25 -2.61 13.77
C ALA A 100 5.28 -2.18 12.28
N PRO A 101 4.21 -1.59 11.72
CA PRO A 101 4.11 -1.26 10.28
C PRO A 101 5.24 -0.39 9.73
N GLU A 102 5.78 0.50 10.57
CA GLU A 102 6.90 1.39 10.27
C GLU A 102 8.28 0.74 10.43
N SER A 103 8.34 -0.48 10.96
CA SER A 103 9.61 -1.21 11.14
C SER A 103 10.11 -1.76 9.81
N GLU A 104 11.42 -1.67 9.59
CA GLU A 104 12.08 -2.33 8.44
C GLU A 104 12.00 -3.87 8.55
N VAL A 105 12.09 -4.39 9.77
CA VAL A 105 11.93 -5.81 10.07
C VAL A 105 10.51 -6.03 10.59
N ARG A 106 9.66 -6.56 9.71
CA ARG A 106 8.27 -6.95 10.01
C ARG A 106 7.78 -7.99 9.02
N HIS A 107 6.71 -8.70 9.32
CA HIS A 107 5.97 -9.43 8.29
C HIS A 107 5.27 -8.44 7.36
N ALA A 108 5.06 -8.83 6.10
CA ALA A 108 4.34 -7.98 5.14
C ALA A 108 2.89 -7.73 5.59
N GLY A 109 2.26 -8.74 6.20
CA GLY A 109 0.91 -8.67 6.75
C GLY A 109 0.77 -7.95 8.10
N ASP A 110 1.85 -7.42 8.68
CA ASP A 110 1.79 -6.69 9.95
C ASP A 110 1.26 -5.25 9.73
N LEU A 111 -0.03 -5.02 10.02
CA LEU A 111 -0.69 -3.72 9.83
C LEU A 111 -0.91 -2.95 11.15
N GLY A 112 -0.35 -3.44 12.25
CA GLY A 112 -0.35 -2.76 13.54
C GLY A 112 -1.68 -2.92 14.28
N ASN A 113 -2.15 -1.83 14.89
CA ASN A 113 -3.40 -1.83 15.65
C ASN A 113 -4.44 -0.89 15.04
N ILE A 114 -5.69 -1.33 15.05
CA ILE A 114 -6.87 -0.45 14.92
C ILE A 114 -7.42 -0.14 16.32
N VAL A 115 -8.05 1.02 16.48
CA VAL A 115 -8.57 1.48 17.77
C VAL A 115 -10.09 1.44 17.74
N ALA A 116 -10.68 0.61 18.60
CA ALA A 116 -12.12 0.60 18.83
C ALA A 116 -12.51 1.65 19.87
N ASN A 117 -13.52 2.45 19.56
CA ASN A 117 -14.09 3.44 20.47
C ASN A 117 -14.97 2.78 21.56
N ALA A 118 -15.61 3.61 22.40
CA ALA A 118 -16.48 3.15 23.49
C ALA A 118 -17.71 2.35 23.01
N ASP A 119 -18.15 2.58 21.76
CA ASP A 119 -19.26 1.86 21.13
C ASP A 119 -18.81 0.54 20.46
N GLY A 120 -17.51 0.20 20.58
CA GLY A 120 -16.94 -0.99 19.97
C GLY A 120 -16.75 -0.89 18.46
N VAL A 121 -16.64 0.34 17.93
CA VAL A 121 -16.43 0.62 16.51
C VAL A 121 -14.97 1.07 16.28
N ALA A 122 -14.28 0.39 15.37
CA ALA A 122 -12.97 0.79 14.87
C ALA A 122 -13.10 1.20 13.39
N GLU A 123 -12.74 2.45 13.09
CA GLU A 123 -12.62 2.98 11.74
C GLU A 123 -11.18 3.49 11.53
N ALA A 124 -10.51 3.00 10.49
CA ALA A 124 -9.11 3.33 10.23
C ALA A 124 -8.81 3.36 8.72
N THR A 125 -7.87 4.21 8.33
CA THR A 125 -7.24 4.18 7.00
C THR A 125 -5.76 3.91 7.20
N ILE A 126 -5.28 2.80 6.66
CA ILE A 126 -3.89 2.39 6.70
C ILE A 126 -3.33 2.49 5.28
N VAL A 127 -2.12 3.02 5.12
CA VAL A 127 -1.42 3.05 3.84
C VAL A 127 -0.13 2.25 3.99
N ASP A 128 -0.03 1.13 3.27
CA ASP A 128 1.08 0.19 3.40
C ASP A 128 1.78 -0.07 2.06
N LYS A 129 3.09 -0.29 2.10
CA LYS A 129 3.93 -0.52 0.91
C LYS A 129 4.25 -1.99 0.67
N GLN A 130 3.95 -2.88 1.62
CA GLN A 130 4.28 -4.30 1.55
C GLN A 130 3.06 -5.19 1.28
N VAL A 131 1.84 -4.69 1.51
CA VAL A 131 0.61 -5.34 1.07
C VAL A 131 0.31 -4.92 -0.38
N LEU A 132 0.43 -5.87 -1.30
CA LEU A 132 0.24 -5.72 -2.75
C LEU A 132 -0.93 -6.59 -3.24
#